data_AF-A0A0D0DCH1-F1
#
_entry.id   AF-A0A0D0DCH1-F1
#
_cell.length_a   1.000
_cell.length_b   1.000
_cell.length_c   1.000
_cell.angle_alpha   90.00
_cell.angle_beta   90.00
_cell.angle_gamma   90.00
#
_symmetry.space_group_name_H-M   'P 1'
#
loop_
_entity.id
_entity.type
_entity.pdbx_description
1 polymer ?
#
loop_
_entity_poly.entity_id
_entity_poly.type
_entity_poly.pdbx_seq_one_letter_code
_entity_poly.pdbx_strand_id
1 'polypeptide(L)' 'ANELNIPELPTLICYFLFDQLHADGHRSSANVPLQIMPVYRGRIDVFNSAMATFFAP' A
#
# COMPACT_ATOMS: atom_id res chain seq x y z
N ALA A 1 3.42 -9.81 -0.15
CA ALA A 1 4.25 -9.03 0.78
C ALA A 1 5.68 -9.56 0.86
N ASN A 2 5.89 -10.88 1.03
CA ASN A 2 7.24 -11.47 1.10
C ASN A 2 8.12 -11.20 -0.13
N GLU A 3 7.55 -11.16 -1.34
CA GLU A 3 8.33 -10.88 -2.56
C GLU A 3 8.91 -9.46 -2.62
N LEU A 4 8.26 -8.50 -1.96
CA LEU A 4 8.70 -7.10 -1.92
C LEU A 4 9.47 -6.76 -0.63
N ASN A 5 9.49 -7.65 0.37
CA ASN A 5 10.01 -7.39 1.72
C ASN A 5 9.42 -6.13 2.39
N ILE A 6 8.17 -5.80 2.10
CA ILE A 6 7.44 -4.68 2.73
C ILE A 6 6.32 -5.28 3.59
N PRO A 7 6.57 -5.58 4.88
CA PRO A 7 5.55 -6.14 5.76
C PRO A 7 4.38 -5.17 6.00
N GLU A 8 4.60 -3.86 5.86
CA GLU A 8 3.59 -2.81 6.03
C GLU A 8 2.69 -2.62 4.81
N LEU A 9 2.93 -3.33 3.70
CA LEU A 9 2.18 -3.16 2.45
C LEU A 9 0.65 -3.23 2.64
N PRO A 10 0.08 -4.18 3.42
CA PRO A 10 -1.37 -4.20 3.66
C PRO A 10 -1.88 -2.90 4.29
N THR A 11 -1.15 -2.36 5.25
CA THR A 11 -1.49 -1.10 5.93
C THR A 11 -1.42 0.09 4.98
N LEU A 12 -0.40 0.14 4.11
CA LEU A 12 -0.27 1.18 3.10
C LEU A 12 -1.42 1.15 2.09
N ILE A 13 -1.88 -0.03 1.70
CA ILE A 13 -3.06 -0.18 0.82
C ILE A 13 -4.31 0.36 1.51
N CYS A 14 -4.51 0.08 2.80
CA CYS A 14 -5.65 0.62 3.56
C CYS A 14 -5.64 2.15 3.60
N TYR A 15 -4.48 2.77 3.86
CA TYR A 15 -4.33 4.23 3.84
C TYR A 15 -4.59 4.82 2.45
N PHE A 16 -4.00 4.22 1.41
CA PHE A 16 -4.22 4.65 0.04
C PHE A 16 -5.71 4.61 -0.33
N LEU A 17 -6.41 3.52 -0.01
CA LEU A 17 -7.85 3.39 -0.28
C LEU A 17 -8.66 4.42 0.49
N PHE A 18 -8.30 4.70 1.75
CA PHE A 18 -8.96 5.72 2.54
C PHE A 18 -8.84 7.11 1.90
N ASP A 19 -7.63 7.49 1.49
CA ASP A 19 -7.36 8.78 0.87
C ASP A 19 -8.05 8.90 -0.50
N GLN A 20 -8.13 7.81 -1.28
CA GLN A 20 -8.88 7.79 -2.54
C GLN A 20 -10.39 7.96 -2.33
N LEU A 21 -10.96 7.36 -1.28
CA LEU A 21 -12.39 7.49 -0.96
C LEU A 21 -12.76 8.87 -0.40
N HIS A 22 -11.80 9.60 0.16
CA HIS A 22 -11.99 10.92 0.77
C HIS A 22 -11.13 11.99 0.08
N ALA A 23 -10.99 11.90 -1.25
CA ALA A 23 -10.12 12.78 -2.01
C ALA A 23 -10.44 14.29 -1.82
N ASP A 24 -11.71 14.63 -1.60
CA ASP A 24 -12.18 16.00 -1.39
C ASP A 24 -12.24 16.40 0.10
N GLY A 25 -11.93 15.47 1.01
CA GLY A 25 -12.05 15.67 2.45
C GLY A 25 -10.79 16.28 3.06
N HIS A 26 -10.95 17.13 4.08
CA HIS A 26 -9.82 17.62 4.89
C HIS A 26 -9.18 16.55 5.80
N ARG A 27 -9.65 15.29 5.74
CA ARG A 27 -9.18 14.21 6.60
C ARG A 27 -8.20 13.33 5.83
N SER A 28 -6.91 13.49 6.15
CA SER A 28 -5.87 12.55 5.73
C SER A 28 -5.93 11.26 6.54
N SER A 29 -5.65 10.13 5.87
CA SER A 29 -5.45 8.81 6.47
C SER A 29 -4.48 8.80 7.66
N ALA A 30 -3.50 9.71 7.70
CA ALA A 30 -2.52 9.81 8.78
C ALA A 30 -3.12 10.14 10.17
N ASN A 31 -4.32 10.73 10.21
CA ASN A 31 -4.99 11.16 11.44
C ASN A 31 -6.14 10.25 11.86
N VAL A 32 -6.27 9.09 11.23
CA VAL A 32 -7.45 8.24 11.30
C VAL A 32 -7.08 6.87 11.88
N PRO A 33 -7.73 6.41 12.97
CA PRO A 33 -7.45 5.12 13.57
C PRO A 33 -7.58 3.95 12.58
N LEU A 34 -6.69 2.96 12.69
CA LEU A 34 -6.70 1.76 11.84
C LEU A 34 -8.02 0.97 11.87
N GLN A 35 -8.78 1.04 12.97
CA GLN A 35 -10.05 0.31 13.12
C GLN A 35 -11.16 0.80 12.17
N ILE A 36 -11.05 2.03 11.68
CA ILE A 36 -12.01 2.63 10.74
C ILE A 36 -11.46 2.67 9.31
N MET A 37 -10.26 2.12 9.08
CA MET A 37 -9.68 2.02 7.76
C MET A 37 -10.42 0.98 6.91
N PRO A 38 -10.58 1.24 5.60
CA PRO A 38 -11.08 0.24 4.67
C PRO A 38 -10.11 -0.94 4.63
N VAL A 39 -10.62 -2.14 4.89
CA VAL A 39 -9.81 -3.36 4.86
C VAL A 39 -9.80 -3.91 3.44
N TYR A 40 -8.62 -3.97 2.83
CA TYR A 40 -8.45 -4.67 1.56
C TYR A 40 -8.41 -6.19 1.79
N ARG A 41 -9.44 -6.89 1.30
CA ARG A 41 -9.53 -8.37 1.34
C ARG A 41 -9.25 -9.04 -0.01
N GLY A 42 -8.88 -8.26 -1.02
CA GLY A 42 -8.54 -8.77 -2.34
C GLY A 42 -7.20 -9.49 -2.36
N ARG A 43 -6.90 -10.14 -3.47
CA ARG A 43 -5.60 -10.77 -3.72
C ARG A 43 -4.64 -9.72 -4.27
N ILE A 44 -3.47 -9.58 -3.64
CA ILE A 44 -2.37 -8.76 -4.16
C ILE A 44 -1.49 -9.67 -5.00
N ASP A 45 -1.49 -9.46 -6.31
CA ASP A 45 -0.57 -10.12 -7.23
C ASP A 45 0.56 -9.15 -7.59
N VAL A 46 1.80 -9.62 -7.49
CA VAL A 46 3.00 -8.82 -7.80
C VAL A 46 3.43 -9.12 -9.23
N PHE A 47 3.46 -8.09 -10.08
CA PHE A 47 3.99 -8.18 -11.43
C PHE A 47 5.24 -7.31 -11.53
N ASN A 48 6.41 -7.94 -11.52
CA ASN A 48 7.68 -7.23 -11.67
C ASN A 48 7.83 -6.77 -13.13
N SER A 49 7.56 -5.49 -13.39
CA SER A 49 7.63 -4.92 -14.75
C SER A 49 9.01 -4.39 -15.14
N ALA A 50 9.93 -4.27 -14.18
CA ALA A 50 11.29 -3.80 -14.40
C ALA A 50 12.30 -4.65 -13.61
N MET A 51 13.39 -5.03 -14.26
CA MET A 51 14.51 -5.77 -13.66
C MET A 51 15.78 -4.94 -13.84
N ALA A 52 16.43 -4.60 -12.73
CA ALA A 52 17.73 -3.95 -12.74
C ALA A 52 18.81 -5.00 -12.41
N THR A 53 19.72 -5.23 -13.34
CA THR A 53 20.87 -6.12 -13.11
C THR A 53 22.06 -5.26 -12.74
N PHE A 54 22.59 -5.45 -11.54
CA PHE A 54 23.82 -4.79 -11.10
C PHE A 54 25.03 -5.66 -11.44
N PHE A 55 26.05 -5.08 -12.09
CA PHE A 55 27.34 -5.70 -12.31
C PHE A 55 28.38 -5.09 -11.36
N ALA A 56 29.03 -5.93 -10.57
CA ALA A 56 30.21 -5.59 -9.78
C ALA A 56 31.49 -6.11 -10.49
N PRO A 57 32.65 -5.44 -10.34
CA PRO A 57 33.92 -5.87 -10.95
C PRO A 57 34.42 -7.23 -10.46
#